data_AF-A0A524JDR2-F1
#
_entry.id   AF-A0A524JDR2-F1
#
_cell.length_a   1.000
_cell.length_b   1.000
_cell.length_c   1.000
_cell.angle_alpha   90.00
_cell.angle_beta   90.00
_cell.angle_gamma   90.00
#
_symmetry.space_group_name_H-M   'P 1'
#
loop_
_entity.id
_entity.type
_entity.pdbx_description
1 polymer ?
#
loop_
_entity_poly.entity_id
_entity_poly.type
_entity_poly.pdbx_seq_one_letter_code
_entity_poly.pdbx_strand_id
1 'polypeptide(L)'
;MTSAPRLTVLLPGALLVGLLLMLAGPTAAASAACKAADKPAYSVSSKTARKATLCLINKQRAKHGMKKLKEDGGQGKAAKKHTRRMLKKGCFSHVCPGEGDLVSRVNATSYLPCNCSWGLGE
;
A
#
# COMPACT_ATOMS: atom_id res chain seq x y z
N MET A 1 -61.91 21.61 -42.82
CA MET A 1 -60.58 22.21 -42.53
C MET A 1 -60.64 22.70 -41.10
N THR A 2 -59.96 22.23 -40.07
CA THR A 2 -58.89 21.24 -39.84
C THR A 2 -58.99 20.85 -38.35
N SER A 3 -59.16 19.57 -38.02
CA SER A 3 -59.08 19.09 -36.63
C SER A 3 -57.62 18.96 -36.22
N ALA A 4 -57.24 19.56 -35.09
CA ALA A 4 -55.90 19.41 -34.50
C ALA A 4 -55.76 18.07 -33.76
N PRO A 5 -54.60 17.40 -33.80
CA PRO A 5 -54.42 16.12 -33.14
C PRO A 5 -54.16 16.32 -31.64
N ARG A 6 -54.74 15.44 -30.81
CA ARG A 6 -54.38 15.30 -29.40
C ARG A 6 -53.12 14.43 -29.31
N LEU A 7 -52.01 15.02 -28.86
CA LEU A 7 -50.79 14.28 -28.54
C LEU A 7 -51.00 13.49 -27.24
N THR A 8 -51.26 12.19 -27.36
CA THR A 8 -51.13 11.23 -26.27
C THR A 8 -49.64 11.00 -26.00
N VAL A 9 -49.11 11.61 -24.94
CA VAL A 9 -47.76 11.35 -24.45
C VAL A 9 -47.75 9.98 -23.77
N LEU A 10 -47.39 8.95 -24.53
CA LEU A 10 -46.97 7.66 -23.98
C LEU A 10 -45.57 7.86 -23.37
N LEU A 11 -45.50 7.98 -22.03
CA LEU A 11 -44.23 7.87 -21.32
C LEU A 11 -43.66 6.46 -21.55
N PRO A 12 -42.46 6.29 -22.14
CA PRO A 12 -41.82 4.99 -22.19
C PRO A 12 -41.22 4.71 -20.81
N GLY A 13 -41.93 3.90 -20.00
CA GLY A 13 -41.49 3.36 -18.71
C GLY A 13 -40.30 2.40 -18.78
N ALA A 14 -39.44 2.51 -19.81
CA ALA A 14 -38.34 1.57 -20.07
C ALA A 14 -36.96 2.07 -19.60
N LEU A 15 -36.84 3.31 -19.13
CA LEU A 15 -35.53 3.91 -18.77
C LEU A 15 -35.10 3.73 -17.31
N LEU A 16 -35.98 3.23 -16.42
CA LEU A 16 -35.67 3.15 -14.99
C LEU A 16 -35.05 1.82 -14.51
N VAL A 17 -35.01 0.77 -15.35
CA VAL A 17 -34.46 -0.54 -14.93
C VAL A 17 -32.98 -0.71 -15.30
N GLY A 18 -32.45 0.09 -16.24
CA GLY A 18 -31.06 -0.02 -16.69
C GLY A 18 -30.01 0.65 -15.81
N LEU A 19 -30.40 1.52 -14.86
CA LEU A 19 -29.46 2.40 -14.15
C LEU A 19 -28.94 1.82 -12.82
N LEU A 20 -29.47 0.69 -12.32
CA LEU A 20 -29.04 0.13 -11.03
C LEU A 20 -27.83 -0.83 -11.11
N LEU A 21 -27.31 -1.16 -12.29
CA LEU A 21 -26.20 -2.13 -12.43
C LEU A 21 -24.78 -1.52 -12.45
N MET A 22 -24.63 -0.20 -12.32
CA MET A 22 -23.33 0.48 -12.47
C MET A 22 -22.67 0.97 -11.17
N LEU A 23 -23.21 0.67 -9.99
CA LEU A 23 -22.60 1.08 -8.70
C LEU A 23 -21.64 0.04 -8.09
N ALA A 24 -21.37 -1.08 -8.75
CA ALA A 24 -20.32 -2.00 -8.34
C ALA A 24 -18.95 -1.52 -8.85
N GLY A 25 -18.47 -0.39 -8.32
CA GLY A 25 -17.07 0.00 -8.49
C GLY A 25 -16.14 -1.08 -7.92
N PRO A 26 -14.97 -1.35 -8.54
CA PRO A 26 -13.99 -2.31 -8.01
C PRO A 26 -13.26 -1.73 -6.80
N THR A 27 -13.95 -1.51 -5.68
CA THR A 27 -13.39 -0.83 -4.51
C THR A 27 -13.65 -1.63 -3.24
N ALA A 28 -13.03 -2.82 -3.12
CA ALA A 28 -12.90 -3.53 -1.82
C ALA A 28 -12.03 -4.81 -1.88
N ALA A 29 -11.92 -5.48 -3.03
CA ALA A 29 -11.32 -6.82 -3.07
C ALA A 29 -9.79 -6.84 -2.77
N ALA A 30 -9.11 -5.69 -2.85
CA ALA A 30 -7.67 -5.62 -2.56
C ALA A 30 -7.36 -5.64 -1.05
N SER A 31 -8.22 -5.09 -0.19
CA SER A 31 -7.95 -5.00 1.26
C SER A 31 -8.29 -6.27 2.03
N ALA A 32 -9.19 -7.11 1.50
CA ALA A 32 -9.76 -8.28 2.16
C ALA A 32 -8.78 -9.44 2.50
N ALA A 33 -7.45 -9.28 2.38
CA ALA A 33 -6.53 -10.33 2.85
C ALA A 33 -5.33 -9.86 3.69
N CYS A 34 -5.21 -8.56 3.98
CA CYS A 34 -4.15 -8.05 4.84
C CYS A 34 -4.74 -7.54 6.15
N LYS A 35 -4.55 -8.31 7.23
CA LYS A 35 -5.08 -7.95 8.56
C LYS A 35 -4.62 -6.55 8.96
N ALA A 36 -5.59 -5.70 9.33
CA ALA A 36 -5.39 -4.31 9.76
C ALA A 36 -4.82 -3.35 8.69
N ALA A 37 -4.88 -3.69 7.40
CA ALA A 37 -4.43 -2.81 6.32
C ALA A 37 -5.19 -1.47 6.26
N ASP A 38 -6.48 -1.48 6.58
CA ASP A 38 -7.34 -0.28 6.53
C ASP A 38 -7.45 0.42 7.89
N LYS A 39 -6.65 0.02 8.88
CA LYS A 39 -6.65 0.66 10.21
C LYS A 39 -5.65 1.81 10.23
N PRO A 40 -5.99 2.95 10.86
CA PRO A 40 -5.02 4.03 11.04
C PRO A 40 -3.75 3.54 11.75
N ALA A 41 -2.58 3.99 11.29
CA ALA A 41 -1.30 3.51 11.82
C ALA A 41 -1.15 3.79 13.34
N TYR A 42 -1.72 4.89 13.83
CA TYR A 42 -1.70 5.24 15.25
C TYR A 42 -2.59 4.35 16.13
N SER A 43 -3.56 3.63 15.53
CA SER A 43 -4.51 2.78 16.27
C SER A 43 -4.07 1.32 16.35
N VAL A 44 -2.86 0.99 15.89
CA VAL A 44 -2.34 -0.38 15.86
C VAL A 44 -0.90 -0.43 16.38
N SER A 45 -0.48 -1.59 16.89
CA SER A 45 0.92 -1.77 17.26
C SER A 45 1.85 -1.66 16.04
N SER A 46 3.09 -1.20 16.23
CA SER A 46 4.07 -1.16 15.14
C SER A 46 4.35 -2.54 14.53
N LYS A 47 4.19 -3.62 15.31
CA LYS A 47 4.29 -5.00 14.80
C LYS A 47 3.14 -5.32 13.84
N THR A 48 1.93 -4.91 14.17
CA THR A 48 0.75 -5.07 13.32
C THR A 48 0.89 -4.26 12.04
N ALA A 49 1.27 -2.98 12.15
CA ALA A 49 1.51 -2.11 11.00
C ALA A 49 2.54 -2.71 10.04
N ARG A 50 3.71 -3.14 10.56
CA ARG A 50 4.76 -3.77 9.75
C ARG A 50 4.27 -5.01 8.98
N LYS A 51 3.51 -5.88 9.63
CA LYS A 51 2.93 -7.08 9.00
C LYS A 51 1.91 -6.73 7.92
N ALA A 52 1.06 -5.73 8.18
CA ALA A 52 0.10 -5.24 7.21
C ALA A 52 0.81 -4.66 5.98
N THR A 53 1.83 -3.82 6.18
CA THR A 53 2.65 -3.25 5.10
C THR A 53 3.31 -4.33 4.25
N LEU A 54 3.97 -5.32 4.86
CA LEU A 54 4.60 -6.41 4.09
C LEU A 54 3.56 -7.23 3.31
N CYS A 55 2.39 -7.49 3.89
CA CYS A 55 1.30 -8.18 3.21
C CYS A 55 0.84 -7.41 1.96
N LEU A 56 0.65 -6.09 2.09
CA LEU A 56 0.23 -5.23 0.99
C LEU A 56 1.28 -5.19 -0.13
N ILE A 57 2.56 -5.04 0.22
CA ILE A 57 3.67 -5.09 -0.74
C ILE A 57 3.68 -6.43 -1.47
N ASN A 58 3.54 -7.55 -0.75
CA ASN A 58 3.53 -8.88 -1.35
C ASN A 58 2.31 -9.12 -2.25
N LYS A 59 1.14 -8.54 -1.95
CA LYS A 59 0.00 -8.57 -2.87
C LYS A 59 0.32 -7.85 -4.17
N GLN A 60 0.94 -6.67 -4.12
CA GLN A 60 1.33 -5.95 -5.33
C GLN A 60 2.38 -6.75 -6.12
N ARG A 61 3.40 -7.28 -5.46
CA ARG A 61 4.40 -8.16 -6.10
C ARG A 61 3.76 -9.35 -6.80
N ALA A 62 2.79 -10.02 -6.16
CA ALA A 62 2.08 -11.15 -6.77
C ALA A 62 1.30 -10.76 -8.02
N LYS A 63 0.64 -9.58 -8.04
CA LYS A 63 -0.04 -9.04 -9.22
C LYS A 63 0.91 -8.82 -10.41
N HIS A 64 2.18 -8.54 -10.11
CA HIS A 64 3.22 -8.38 -11.12
C HIS A 64 4.05 -9.66 -11.35
N GLY A 65 3.57 -10.83 -10.92
CA GLY A 65 4.26 -12.12 -11.12
C GLY A 65 5.57 -12.27 -10.32
N MET A 66 5.82 -11.41 -9.34
CA MET A 66 7.05 -11.42 -8.55
C MET A 66 6.92 -12.30 -7.31
N LYS A 67 8.03 -12.94 -6.92
CA LYS A 67 8.13 -13.73 -5.67
C LYS A 67 7.87 -12.85 -4.44
N LYS A 68 7.20 -13.42 -3.42
CA LYS A 68 6.97 -12.76 -2.13
C LYS A 68 8.27 -12.45 -1.38
N LEU A 69 8.33 -11.28 -0.76
CA LEU A 69 9.34 -10.89 0.22
C LEU A 69 9.05 -11.54 1.57
N LYS A 70 10.11 -11.71 2.37
CA LYS A 70 10.06 -12.20 3.75
C LYS A 70 10.66 -11.14 4.68
N GLU A 71 10.21 -11.12 5.93
CA GLU A 71 10.89 -10.29 6.95
C GLU A 71 12.30 -10.81 7.17
N ASP A 72 13.26 -9.89 7.29
CA ASP A 72 14.62 -10.17 7.71
C ASP A 72 14.97 -9.37 8.99
N GLY A 73 15.62 -10.03 9.94
CA GLY A 73 15.95 -9.45 11.23
C GLY A 73 17.01 -8.35 11.16
N GLY A 74 18.00 -8.51 10.27
CA GLY A 74 19.05 -7.53 10.01
C GLY A 74 18.48 -6.25 9.39
N GLN A 75 17.71 -6.38 8.30
CA GLN A 75 17.01 -5.24 7.70
C GLN A 75 16.07 -4.55 8.69
N GLY A 76 15.29 -5.33 9.44
CA GLY A 76 14.39 -4.79 10.46
C GLY A 76 15.12 -3.99 11.54
N LYS A 77 16.33 -4.43 11.93
CA LYS A 77 17.19 -3.71 12.89
C LYS A 77 17.73 -2.41 12.29
N ALA A 78 18.20 -2.41 11.04
CA ALA A 78 18.65 -1.21 10.35
C ALA A 78 17.53 -0.17 10.22
N ALA A 79 16.37 -0.58 9.70
CA ALA A 79 15.20 0.28 9.54
C ALA A 79 14.75 0.89 10.88
N LYS A 80 14.63 0.09 11.95
CA LYS A 80 14.23 0.59 13.26
C LYS A 80 15.23 1.59 13.85
N LYS A 81 16.55 1.40 13.63
CA LYS A 81 17.57 2.36 14.06
C LYS A 81 17.39 3.70 13.34
N HIS A 82 17.20 3.67 12.03
CA HIS A 82 16.97 4.87 11.22
C HIS A 82 15.69 5.61 11.63
N THR A 83 14.56 4.91 11.81
CA THR A 83 13.32 5.54 12.28
C THR A 83 13.50 6.23 13.64
N ARG A 84 14.28 5.64 14.57
CA ARG A 84 14.60 6.32 15.84
C ARG A 84 15.50 7.54 15.65
N ARG A 85 16.41 7.52 14.68
CA ARG A 85 17.23 8.70 14.33
C ARG A 85 16.36 9.81 13.77
N MET A 86 15.46 9.49 12.84
CA MET A 86 14.48 10.42 12.27
C MET A 86 13.70 11.13 13.38
N LEU A 87 13.12 10.37 14.32
CA LEU A 87 12.39 10.93 15.47
C LEU A 87 13.30 11.77 16.40
N LYS A 88 14.47 11.25 16.79
CA LYS A 88 15.39 11.94 17.71
C LYS A 88 15.94 13.26 17.14
N LYS A 89 16.06 13.35 15.81
CA LYS A 89 16.65 14.50 15.12
C LYS A 89 15.64 15.39 14.41
N GLY A 90 14.34 15.06 14.45
CA GLY A 90 13.33 15.80 13.70
C GLY A 90 13.59 15.81 12.20
N CYS A 91 14.07 14.69 11.66
CA CYS A 91 14.51 14.56 10.28
C CYS A 91 13.69 13.49 9.56
N PHE A 92 13.17 13.80 8.38
CA PHE A 92 12.51 12.84 7.49
C PHE A 92 13.29 12.83 6.16
N SER A 93 14.34 12.01 6.10
CA SER A 93 15.29 11.96 5.00
C SER A 93 15.95 10.58 4.95
N HIS A 94 16.41 10.18 3.77
CA HIS A 94 17.23 8.97 3.57
C HIS A 94 18.48 8.94 4.45
N VAL A 95 19.04 10.11 4.75
CA VAL A 95 20.17 10.27 5.66
C VAL A 95 19.89 11.42 6.61
N CYS A 96 19.86 11.13 7.90
CA CYS A 96 19.71 12.14 8.93
C CYS A 96 21.07 12.62 9.45
N PRO A 97 21.18 13.84 10.00
CA PRO A 97 22.45 14.39 10.47
C PRO A 97 23.16 13.43 11.42
N GLY A 98 24.45 13.13 11.15
CA GLY A 98 25.31 12.24 11.93
C GLY A 98 24.93 10.75 11.90
N GLU A 99 24.26 10.30 10.85
CA GLU A 99 23.99 8.90 10.54
C GLU A 99 24.70 8.53 9.22
N GLY A 100 25.11 7.26 9.08
CA GLY A 100 25.57 6.75 7.79
C GLY A 100 24.44 6.57 6.79
N ASP A 101 24.81 6.43 5.51
CA ASP A 101 23.91 6.07 4.42
C ASP A 101 23.29 4.66 4.59
N LEU A 102 22.44 4.24 3.63
CA LEU A 102 21.82 2.91 3.68
C LEU A 102 22.85 1.79 3.85
N VAL A 103 23.91 1.83 3.04
CA VAL A 103 24.93 0.79 3.00
C VAL A 103 25.57 0.65 4.37
N SER A 104 26.00 1.77 4.96
CA SER A 104 26.58 1.83 6.29
C SER A 104 25.63 1.28 7.36
N ARG A 105 24.34 1.65 7.30
CA ARG A 105 23.33 1.20 8.28
C ARG A 105 23.07 -0.30 8.18
N VAL A 106 23.02 -0.84 6.97
CA VAL A 106 22.73 -2.25 6.70
C VAL A 106 23.96 -3.12 6.99
N ASN A 107 25.17 -2.66 6.66
CA ASN A 107 26.43 -3.34 6.98
C ASN A 107 26.68 -3.45 8.50
N ALA A 108 26.14 -2.52 9.29
CA ALA A 108 26.14 -2.61 10.76
C ALA A 108 25.13 -3.64 11.33
N THR A 109 24.62 -4.55 10.49
CA THR A 109 23.69 -5.63 10.85
C THR A 109 24.14 -6.94 10.23
N SER A 110 23.43 -8.03 10.53
CA SER A 110 23.67 -9.35 9.95
C SER A 110 23.00 -9.57 8.59
N TYR A 111 22.50 -8.51 7.92
CA TYR A 111 21.76 -8.67 6.67
C TYR A 111 22.67 -9.02 5.48
N LEU A 112 23.83 -8.37 5.38
CA LEU A 112 24.79 -8.65 4.32
C LEU A 112 25.68 -9.81 4.79
N PRO A 113 25.79 -10.91 4.03
CA PRO A 113 26.77 -11.95 4.32
C PRO A 113 28.19 -11.49 3.96
N CYS A 114 29.17 -12.08 4.66
CA CYS A 114 30.51 -11.52 4.84
C CYS A 114 31.44 -11.57 3.61
N ASN A 115 31.01 -12.06 2.44
CA ASN A 115 31.91 -12.41 1.34
C ASN A 115 31.30 -12.35 -0.07
N CYS A 116 30.35 -11.44 -0.35
CA CYS A 116 29.86 -11.21 -1.71
C CYS A 116 29.70 -9.73 -2.04
N SER A 117 29.64 -9.42 -3.34
CA SER A 117 29.23 -8.11 -3.83
C SER A 117 27.69 -8.02 -3.77
N TRP A 118 27.18 -6.93 -3.19
CA TRP A 118 25.75 -6.71 -3.00
C TRP A 118 25.34 -5.36 -3.56
N GLY A 119 24.20 -5.33 -4.25
CA GLY A 119 23.48 -4.09 -4.55
C GLY A 119 22.45 -3.80 -3.47
N LEU A 120 22.42 -2.57 -2.97
CA LEU A 120 21.37 -2.05 -2.10
C LEU A 120 20.66 -0.90 -2.82
N GLY A 121 19.35 -0.78 -2.64
CA GLY A 121 18.53 0.27 -3.25
C GLY A 121 17.79 1.09 -2.19
N GLU A 122 17.70 2.40 -2.42
CA GLU A 122 16.79 3.34 -1.76
C GLU A 122 15.83 3.95 -2.79
#